data_AF-A0A2M6ZAQ8-F1
#
_entry.id   AF-A0A2M6ZAQ8-F1
#
_cell.length_a   1.000
_cell.length_b   1.000
_cell.length_c   1.000
_cell.angle_alpha   90.00
_cell.angle_beta   90.00
_cell.angle_gamma   90.00
#
_symmetry.space_group_name_H-M   'P 1'
#
loop_
_entity.id
_entity.type
_entity.pdbx_description
1 polymer ?
#
loop_
_entity_poly.entity_id
_entity_poly.type
_entity_poly.pdbx_seq_one_letter_code
_entity_poly.pdbx_strand_id
1 'polypeptide(L)'
;MKKNINLTLKVWRQAGNREKGRLEIYSVKNISTDMSFLEMLDVLNEELTQAGKEPIAFDHDCREGICGMCGAVVNGRPHGPERGTTLCQLHMRHFSDGDELVIEPWRSRAFPVIKDLVVDRGSLDQIIIAGGYISVNTGSAPEANSVPVPQDAADRAMDAAACIGCGACVAACPNGSAMLFTAAKVSHLALLPQGKPEAARRAMRMVEKMDQLGFGNCSNITECQIE
;
A
#
# COMPACT_ATOMS: atom_id res chain seq x y z
N MET A 1 -14.79 29.26 7.24
CA MET A 1 -13.71 29.40 8.24
C MET A 1 -12.95 28.09 8.27
N LYS A 2 -11.61 28.10 8.20
CA LYS A 2 -10.82 26.88 8.37
C LYS A 2 -11.04 26.37 9.79
N LYS A 3 -11.53 25.14 9.92
CA LYS A 3 -11.71 24.50 11.22
C LYS A 3 -10.37 23.88 11.60
N ASN A 4 -9.91 24.13 12.81
CA ASN A 4 -8.75 23.45 13.37
C ASN A 4 -9.23 22.48 14.46
N ILE A 5 -8.53 21.36 14.59
CA ILE A 5 -8.84 20.28 15.54
C ILE A 5 -7.59 19.90 16.34
N ASN A 6 -7.81 19.36 17.53
CA ASN A 6 -6.78 18.79 18.39
C ASN A 6 -7.01 17.28 18.47
N LEU A 7 -5.92 16.51 18.45
CA LEU A 7 -5.99 15.06 18.42
C LEU A 7 -5.01 14.46 19.42
N THR A 8 -5.31 13.24 19.84
CA THR A 8 -4.36 12.39 20.56
C THR A 8 -3.92 11.28 19.62
N LEU A 9 -2.63 11.20 19.31
CA LEU A 9 -2.08 10.15 18.45
C LEU A 9 -1.39 9.09 19.29
N LYS A 10 -1.74 7.83 19.09
CA LYS A 10 -1.05 6.65 19.60
C LYS A 10 -0.26 6.05 18.44
N VAL A 11 1.00 6.41 18.31
CA VAL A 11 1.84 6.03 17.17
C VAL A 11 2.75 4.88 17.55
N TRP A 12 2.78 3.84 16.71
CA TRP A 12 3.75 2.76 16.84
C TRP A 12 5.18 3.27 16.62
N ARG A 13 6.04 3.06 17.62
CA ARG A 13 7.47 3.35 17.58
C ARG A 13 8.27 2.07 17.69
N GLN A 14 9.22 1.87 16.78
CA GLN A 14 10.06 0.68 16.73
C GLN A 14 11.37 0.99 15.99
N ALA A 15 12.52 0.76 16.64
CA ALA A 15 13.82 1.11 16.05
C ALA A 15 14.28 0.18 14.91
N GLY A 16 13.71 -1.04 14.83
CA GLY A 16 14.05 -2.02 13.80
C GLY A 16 13.28 -3.34 13.94
N ASN A 17 13.35 -4.21 12.93
CA ASN A 17 12.61 -5.47 12.85
C ASN A 17 12.91 -6.48 13.99
N ARG A 18 14.02 -6.33 14.71
CA ARG A 18 14.40 -7.18 15.87
C ARG A 18 14.03 -6.57 17.22
N GLU A 19 13.67 -5.30 17.23
CA GLU A 19 13.33 -4.56 18.45
C GLU A 19 11.83 -4.67 18.75
N LYS A 20 11.47 -4.68 20.03
CA LYS A 20 10.06 -4.63 20.44
C LYS A 20 9.52 -3.22 20.19
N GLY A 21 8.46 -3.11 19.40
CA GLY A 21 7.74 -1.85 19.24
C GLY A 21 6.83 -1.54 20.43
N ARG A 22 6.41 -0.28 20.52
CA ARG A 22 5.49 0.23 21.54
C ARG A 22 4.64 1.35 20.96
N LEU A 23 3.48 1.61 21.55
CA LEU A 23 2.70 2.80 21.25
C LEU A 23 3.21 3.97 22.10
N GLU A 24 3.55 5.08 21.46
CA GLU A 24 3.81 6.35 22.10
C GLU A 24 2.65 7.32 21.87
N ILE A 25 2.38 8.17 22.87
CA ILE A 25 1.24 9.08 22.86
C ILE A 25 1.73 10.50 22.60
N TYR A 26 1.14 11.16 21.61
CA TYR A 26 1.41 12.54 21.27
C TYR A 26 0.09 13.34 21.26
N SER A 27 0.12 14.55 21.81
CA SER A 27 -0.97 15.51 21.64
C SER A 27 -0.59 16.47 20.54
N VAL A 28 -1.34 16.47 19.45
CA VAL A 28 -1.17 17.41 18.34
C VAL A 28 -2.30 18.42 18.40
N LYS A 29 -1.96 19.70 18.29
CA LYS A 29 -2.91 20.80 18.50
C LYS A 29 -3.05 21.63 17.26
N ASN A 30 -4.21 22.27 17.11
CA ASN A 30 -4.46 23.28 16.08
C ASN A 30 -4.22 22.77 14.64
N ILE A 31 -4.48 21.49 14.39
CA ILE A 31 -4.34 20.87 13.07
C ILE A 31 -5.47 21.33 12.18
N SER A 32 -5.14 21.88 11.01
CA SER A 32 -6.16 22.32 10.06
C SER A 32 -6.89 21.11 9.46
N THR A 33 -8.21 21.17 9.35
CA THR A 33 -8.98 20.13 8.66
C THR A 33 -8.64 20.02 7.16
N ASP A 34 -7.97 21.04 6.61
CA ASP A 34 -7.50 21.03 5.21
C ASP A 34 -6.19 20.27 5.00
N MET A 35 -5.46 19.97 6.07
CA MET A 35 -4.25 19.14 5.98
C MET A 35 -4.61 17.70 5.62
N SER A 36 -3.74 17.05 4.86
CA SER A 36 -3.65 15.61 4.76
C SER A 36 -3.15 15.00 6.07
N PHE A 37 -3.33 13.69 6.21
CA PHE A 37 -2.84 12.93 7.35
C PHE A 37 -1.31 13.01 7.46
N LEU A 38 -0.60 13.01 6.32
CA LEU A 38 0.86 13.15 6.31
C LEU A 38 1.32 14.54 6.72
N GLU A 39 0.64 15.60 6.30
CA GLU A 39 0.97 16.96 6.74
C GLU A 39 0.75 17.12 8.25
N MET A 40 -0.25 16.45 8.83
CA MET A 40 -0.42 16.40 10.29
C MET A 40 0.76 15.69 10.98
N LEU A 41 1.27 14.59 10.40
CA LEU A 41 2.49 13.93 10.90
C LEU A 41 3.75 14.79 10.69
N ASP A 42 3.83 15.57 9.61
CA ASP A 42 4.92 16.51 9.37
C ASP A 42 4.96 17.59 10.46
N VAL A 43 3.80 18.15 10.85
CA VAL A 43 3.68 19.10 11.96
C VAL A 43 4.19 18.49 13.27
N LEU A 44 3.78 17.26 13.58
CA LEU A 44 4.27 16.56 14.77
C LEU A 44 5.80 16.32 14.70
N ASN A 45 6.32 15.91 13.54
CA ASN A 45 7.74 15.67 13.36
C ASN A 45 8.57 16.95 13.49
N GLU A 46 8.05 18.09 13.05
CA GLU A 46 8.68 19.40 13.26
C GLU A 46 8.74 19.74 14.76
N GLU A 47 7.64 19.55 15.51
CA GLU A 47 7.62 19.74 16.97
C GLU A 47 8.60 18.82 17.70
N LEU A 48 8.67 17.54 17.30
CA LEU A 48 9.63 16.58 17.86
C LEU A 48 11.06 17.01 17.59
N THR A 49 11.37 17.42 16.36
CA THR A 49 12.70 17.88 15.95
C THR A 49 13.14 19.10 16.76
N GLN A 50 12.27 20.10 16.91
CA GLN A 50 12.55 21.31 17.70
C GLN A 50 12.76 20.99 19.18
N ALA A 51 12.09 19.96 19.71
CA ALA A 51 12.28 19.48 21.07
C ALA A 51 13.52 18.57 21.25
N GLY A 52 14.34 18.38 20.20
CA GLY A 52 15.49 17.49 20.22
C GLY A 52 15.13 16.00 20.31
N LYS A 53 13.91 15.62 19.93
CA LYS A 53 13.41 14.25 19.92
C LYS A 53 13.48 13.68 18.50
N GLU A 54 13.57 12.36 18.42
CA GLU A 54 13.63 11.67 17.14
C GLU A 54 12.25 11.68 16.43
N PRO A 55 12.19 12.20 15.18
CA PRO A 55 10.97 12.17 14.37
C PRO A 55 10.44 10.75 14.17
N ILE A 56 9.14 10.64 13.96
CA ILE A 56 8.47 9.40 13.56
C ILE A 56 8.85 9.11 12.11
N ALA A 57 9.41 7.93 11.87
CA ALA A 57 9.67 7.47 10.51
C ALA A 57 8.37 6.97 9.85
N PHE A 58 8.04 7.53 8.68
CA PHE A 58 6.97 7.05 7.81
C PHE A 58 7.33 7.29 6.34
N ASP A 59 6.88 6.38 5.48
CA ASP A 59 7.16 6.43 4.05
C ASP A 59 6.20 7.37 3.33
N HIS A 60 6.72 8.15 2.37
CA HIS A 60 5.93 8.94 1.44
C HIS A 60 6.77 9.36 0.23
N ASP A 61 6.11 9.67 -0.88
CA ASP A 61 6.76 10.16 -2.10
C ASP A 61 5.82 11.11 -2.86
N CYS A 62 4.96 10.61 -3.76
CA CYS A 62 4.14 11.45 -4.65
C CYS A 62 3.11 12.38 -3.96
N ARG A 63 2.66 12.03 -2.73
CA ARG A 63 1.59 12.74 -1.97
C ARG A 63 0.25 12.97 -2.71
N GLU A 64 -0.01 12.25 -3.79
CA GLU A 64 -1.24 12.38 -4.61
C GLU A 64 -1.98 11.05 -4.82
N GLY A 65 -1.56 9.98 -4.12
CA GLY A 65 -2.22 8.68 -4.11
C GLY A 65 -1.88 7.73 -5.26
N ILE A 66 -0.76 7.95 -5.95
CA ILE A 66 -0.38 7.17 -7.14
C ILE A 66 0.77 6.18 -6.87
N CYS A 67 1.78 6.55 -6.08
CA CYS A 67 2.96 5.70 -5.88
C CYS A 67 2.75 4.51 -4.94
N GLY A 68 1.69 4.52 -4.11
CA GLY A 68 1.43 3.51 -3.09
C GLY A 68 2.41 3.50 -1.90
N MET A 69 3.21 4.55 -1.71
CA MET A 69 4.27 4.59 -0.68
C MET A 69 3.77 4.87 0.74
N CYS A 70 2.75 5.73 0.88
CA CYS A 70 2.27 6.25 2.16
C CYS A 70 1.38 5.27 2.96
N GLY A 71 1.96 4.16 3.39
CA GLY A 71 1.23 3.09 4.05
C GLY A 71 1.21 3.16 5.58
N ALA A 72 0.01 3.19 6.18
CA ALA A 72 -0.18 2.94 7.60
C ALA A 72 -1.60 2.42 7.88
N VAL A 73 -1.79 1.75 9.01
CA VAL A 73 -3.08 1.37 9.54
C VAL A 73 -3.52 2.44 10.54
N VAL A 74 -4.69 3.04 10.31
CA VAL A 74 -5.26 4.06 11.20
C VAL A 74 -6.54 3.50 11.82
N ASN A 75 -6.59 3.40 13.14
CA ASN A 75 -7.70 2.80 13.89
C ASN A 75 -8.10 1.40 13.38
N GLY A 76 -7.10 0.58 13.04
CA GLY A 76 -7.30 -0.77 12.52
C GLY A 76 -7.64 -0.87 11.03
N ARG A 77 -7.81 0.26 10.34
CA ARG A 77 -8.14 0.31 8.90
C ARG A 77 -6.92 0.72 8.06
N PRO A 78 -6.51 -0.05 7.04
CA PRO A 78 -5.45 0.37 6.14
C PRO A 78 -5.79 1.69 5.44
N HIS A 79 -4.85 2.63 5.41
CA HIS A 79 -5.05 4.01 4.92
C HIS A 79 -6.14 4.84 5.63
N GLY A 80 -6.85 4.27 6.61
CA GLY A 80 -7.84 4.97 7.44
C GLY A 80 -9.29 4.77 6.98
N PRO A 81 -10.21 5.64 7.41
CA PRO A 81 -11.64 5.39 7.27
C PRO A 81 -12.21 5.70 5.87
N GLU A 82 -11.49 6.46 5.04
CA GLU A 82 -11.99 6.91 3.73
C GLU A 82 -11.67 5.89 2.63
N ARG A 83 -12.73 5.36 2.00
CA ARG A 83 -12.62 4.30 1.00
C ARG A 83 -11.96 4.78 -0.29
N GLY A 84 -11.17 3.90 -0.91
CA GLY A 84 -10.56 4.17 -2.21
C GLY A 84 -9.51 5.30 -2.17
N THR A 85 -8.95 5.57 -0.99
CA THR A 85 -7.93 6.60 -0.80
C THR A 85 -6.64 6.00 -0.24
N THR A 86 -5.58 6.77 -0.36
CA THR A 86 -4.30 6.49 0.31
C THR A 86 -4.15 7.41 1.52
N LEU A 87 -3.23 7.09 2.42
CA LEU A 87 -3.01 7.89 3.64
C LEU A 87 -2.67 9.35 3.32
N CYS A 88 -1.96 9.62 2.22
CA CYS A 88 -1.65 10.99 1.80
C CYS A 88 -2.85 11.77 1.26
N GLN A 89 -3.91 11.09 0.84
CA GLN A 89 -5.17 11.70 0.40
C GLN A 89 -6.21 11.76 1.51
N LEU A 90 -5.99 11.04 2.62
CA LEU A 90 -6.84 11.13 3.80
C LEU A 90 -6.67 12.51 4.44
N HIS A 91 -7.72 13.32 4.41
CA HIS A 91 -7.69 14.65 4.99
C HIS A 91 -8.15 14.65 6.45
N MET A 92 -7.66 15.61 7.24
CA MET A 92 -8.01 15.74 8.65
C MET A 92 -9.48 16.11 8.87
N ARG A 93 -10.19 16.58 7.83
CA ARG A 93 -11.65 16.80 7.84
C ARG A 93 -12.50 15.55 8.07
N HIS A 94 -11.93 14.35 7.93
CA HIS A 94 -12.59 13.08 8.23
C HIS A 94 -12.51 12.69 9.72
N PHE A 95 -11.92 13.53 10.55
CA PHE A 95 -11.78 13.35 12.00
C PHE A 95 -12.41 14.50 12.78
N SER A 96 -12.73 14.25 14.05
CA SER A 96 -13.33 15.21 14.97
C SER A 96 -12.31 15.77 15.97
N ASP A 97 -12.61 16.96 16.51
CA ASP A 97 -11.82 17.56 17.58
C ASP A 97 -11.90 16.68 18.84
N GLY A 98 -10.75 16.38 19.44
CA GLY A 98 -10.61 15.49 20.58
C GLY A 98 -10.46 14.01 20.24
N ASP A 99 -10.48 13.62 18.95
CA ASP A 99 -10.33 12.22 18.57
C ASP A 99 -8.98 11.64 18.99
N GLU A 100 -9.02 10.34 19.29
CA GLU A 100 -7.84 9.52 19.54
C GLU A 100 -7.59 8.59 18.35
N LEU A 101 -6.40 8.66 17.77
CA LEU A 101 -6.02 7.92 16.57
C LEU A 101 -4.88 6.96 16.89
N VAL A 102 -5.09 5.67 16.65
CA VAL A 102 -4.04 4.64 16.71
C VAL A 102 -3.44 4.48 15.32
N ILE A 103 -2.12 4.63 15.22
CA ILE A 103 -1.37 4.63 13.95
C ILE A 103 -0.30 3.55 14.03
N GLU A 104 -0.40 2.57 13.14
CA GLU A 104 0.44 1.38 13.14
C GLU A 104 1.03 1.12 11.75
N PRO A 105 2.20 0.44 11.66
CA PRO A 105 2.72 -0.02 10.38
C PRO A 105 1.79 -1.07 9.74
N TRP A 106 2.07 -1.45 8.50
CA TRP A 106 1.36 -2.57 7.87
C TRP A 106 1.45 -3.86 8.69
N ARG A 107 0.29 -4.47 8.94
CA ARG A 107 0.16 -5.69 9.74
C ARG A 107 0.36 -6.93 8.87
N SER A 108 1.59 -7.21 8.45
CA SER A 108 1.89 -8.44 7.72
C SER A 108 3.30 -8.96 8.02
N ARG A 109 3.43 -10.27 8.21
CA ARG A 109 4.74 -10.93 8.35
C ARG A 109 5.63 -10.72 7.12
N ALA A 110 5.03 -10.59 5.94
CA ALA A 110 5.74 -10.36 4.69
C ALA A 110 6.17 -8.88 4.51
N PHE A 111 5.75 -8.00 5.43
CA PHE A 111 6.13 -6.58 5.48
C PHE A 111 6.83 -6.24 6.81
N PRO A 112 8.08 -6.70 7.02
CA PRO A 112 8.77 -6.46 8.27
C PRO A 112 9.03 -4.96 8.48
N VAL A 113 8.85 -4.49 9.72
CA VAL A 113 9.10 -3.10 10.10
C VAL A 113 10.57 -2.75 9.96
N ILE A 114 10.88 -1.72 9.18
CA ILE A 114 12.23 -1.14 9.09
C ILE A 114 12.42 -0.17 10.25
N LYS A 115 11.48 0.77 10.45
CA LYS A 115 11.48 1.70 11.58
C LYS A 115 10.12 2.38 11.72
N ASP A 116 9.58 2.45 12.94
CA ASP A 116 8.28 3.06 13.25
C ASP A 116 7.18 2.59 12.29
N LEU A 117 6.72 3.43 11.36
CA LEU A 117 5.67 3.11 10.38
C LEU A 117 6.22 2.61 9.03
N VAL A 118 7.54 2.71 8.82
CA VAL A 118 8.22 2.25 7.60
C VAL A 118 8.35 0.73 7.63
N VAL A 119 7.97 0.07 6.53
CA VAL A 119 8.06 -1.39 6.38
C VAL A 119 8.69 -1.76 5.04
N ASP A 120 9.35 -2.92 4.99
CA ASP A 120 9.88 -3.46 3.74
C ASP A 120 8.77 -4.15 2.94
N ARG A 121 8.39 -3.57 1.79
CA ARG A 121 7.40 -4.15 0.86
C ARG A 121 8.03 -4.85 -0.34
N GLY A 122 9.35 -5.06 -0.37
CA GLY A 122 10.06 -5.68 -1.49
C GLY A 122 9.56 -7.09 -1.85
N SER A 123 8.84 -7.76 -0.95
CA SER A 123 8.14 -9.00 -1.22
C SER A 123 7.11 -8.87 -2.37
N LEU A 124 6.45 -7.71 -2.54
CA LEU A 124 5.58 -7.46 -3.69
C LEU A 124 6.36 -7.38 -5.01
N ASP A 125 7.53 -6.74 -5.00
CA ASP A 125 8.40 -6.66 -6.18
C ASP A 125 8.93 -8.04 -6.57
N GLN A 126 9.27 -8.87 -5.59
CA GLN A 126 9.71 -10.25 -5.83
C GLN A 126 8.62 -11.11 -6.49
N ILE A 127 7.34 -10.87 -6.19
CA ILE A 127 6.21 -11.51 -6.90
C ILE A 127 6.17 -11.04 -8.36
N ILE A 128 6.33 -9.73 -8.62
CA ILE A 128 6.38 -9.20 -9.99
C ILE A 128 7.54 -9.81 -10.77
N ILE A 129 8.74 -9.89 -10.18
CA ILE A 129 9.92 -10.48 -10.84
C ILE A 129 9.69 -11.94 -11.25
N ALA A 130 8.88 -12.70 -10.50
CA ALA A 130 8.63 -14.12 -10.79
C ALA A 130 7.82 -14.38 -12.08
N GLY A 131 7.04 -13.40 -12.57
CA GLY A 131 6.21 -13.62 -13.76
C GLY A 131 5.51 -12.39 -14.38
N GLY A 132 5.64 -11.21 -13.77
CA GLY A 132 5.09 -9.93 -14.23
C GLY A 132 5.80 -9.34 -15.45
N TYR A 133 6.13 -10.16 -16.43
CA TYR A 133 6.76 -9.79 -17.69
C TYR A 133 6.16 -10.55 -18.86
N ILE A 134 6.46 -10.08 -20.07
CA ILE A 134 6.22 -10.80 -21.34
C ILE A 134 7.56 -11.11 -21.99
N SER A 135 7.65 -12.24 -22.68
CA SER A 135 8.84 -12.60 -23.46
C SER A 135 8.67 -12.10 -24.88
N VAL A 136 9.68 -11.43 -25.41
CA VAL A 136 9.71 -10.99 -26.80
C VAL A 136 10.96 -11.53 -27.47
N ASN A 137 10.83 -12.00 -28.71
CA ASN A 137 11.99 -12.38 -29.50
C ASN A 137 12.81 -11.13 -29.81
N THR A 138 14.14 -11.24 -29.68
CA THR A 138 15.06 -10.18 -30.08
C THR A 138 15.06 -10.06 -31.61
N GLY A 139 14.68 -8.90 -32.15
CA GLY A 139 14.58 -8.65 -33.58
C GLY A 139 13.79 -7.37 -33.87
N SER A 140 13.39 -7.16 -35.12
CA SER A 140 12.49 -6.05 -35.47
C SER A 140 11.14 -6.22 -34.77
N ALA A 141 10.63 -5.15 -34.16
CA ALA A 141 9.30 -5.15 -33.58
C ALA A 141 8.25 -5.50 -34.66
N PRO A 142 7.24 -6.33 -34.32
CA PRO A 142 6.15 -6.59 -35.24
C PRO A 142 5.39 -5.28 -35.54
N GLU A 143 4.76 -5.21 -36.71
CA GLU A 143 3.93 -4.07 -37.08
C GLU A 143 2.78 -3.90 -36.07
N ALA A 144 2.49 -2.68 -35.63
CA ALA A 144 1.61 -2.43 -34.47
C ALA A 144 0.16 -2.91 -34.68
N ASN A 145 -0.35 -2.91 -35.90
CA ASN A 145 -1.67 -3.40 -36.29
C ASN A 145 -1.70 -4.92 -36.52
N SER A 146 -0.55 -5.62 -36.48
CA SER A 146 -0.48 -7.07 -36.66
C SER A 146 -1.05 -7.87 -35.48
N VAL A 147 -1.18 -7.26 -34.30
CA VAL A 147 -1.74 -7.87 -33.09
C VAL A 147 -2.89 -7.01 -32.57
N PRO A 148 -4.12 -7.19 -33.08
CA PRO A 148 -5.26 -6.41 -32.62
C PRO A 148 -5.58 -6.75 -31.15
N VAL A 149 -5.84 -5.70 -30.36
CA VAL A 149 -6.29 -5.83 -28.97
C VAL A 149 -7.77 -5.43 -28.90
N PRO A 150 -8.67 -6.36 -28.54
CA PRO A 150 -10.07 -6.01 -28.30
C PRO A 150 -10.19 -4.97 -27.20
N GLN A 151 -11.09 -3.99 -27.36
CA GLN A 151 -11.28 -2.92 -26.39
C GLN A 151 -11.59 -3.45 -24.98
N ASP A 152 -12.52 -4.40 -24.83
CA ASP A 152 -12.85 -5.02 -23.53
C ASP A 152 -11.61 -5.64 -22.85
N ALA A 153 -10.71 -6.26 -23.64
CA ALA A 153 -9.49 -6.82 -23.10
C ALA A 153 -8.50 -5.73 -22.65
N ALA A 154 -8.41 -4.62 -23.40
CA ALA A 154 -7.58 -3.48 -23.04
C ALA A 154 -8.08 -2.80 -21.77
N ASP A 155 -9.39 -2.53 -21.68
CA ASP A 155 -10.02 -1.86 -20.53
C ASP A 155 -9.83 -2.69 -19.26
N ARG A 156 -10.15 -3.99 -19.31
CA ARG A 156 -9.97 -4.90 -18.16
C ARG A 156 -8.50 -5.10 -17.78
N ALA A 157 -7.60 -5.10 -18.75
CA ALA A 157 -6.16 -5.15 -18.48
C ALA A 157 -5.70 -3.88 -17.77
N MET A 158 -6.20 -2.71 -18.20
CA MET A 158 -5.86 -1.43 -17.58
C MET A 158 -6.43 -1.32 -16.16
N ASP A 159 -7.67 -1.77 -15.93
CA ASP A 159 -8.26 -1.84 -14.59
C ASP A 159 -7.41 -2.69 -13.64
N ALA A 160 -6.93 -3.85 -14.10
CA ALA A 160 -6.01 -4.68 -13.33
C ALA A 160 -4.63 -4.01 -13.15
N ALA A 161 -4.16 -3.24 -14.15
CA ALA A 161 -2.89 -2.53 -14.10
C ALA A 161 -2.90 -1.35 -13.10
N ALA A 162 -4.08 -0.80 -12.79
CA ALA A 162 -4.26 0.31 -11.85
C ALA A 162 -3.79 0.01 -10.42
N CYS A 163 -3.52 -1.26 -10.08
CA CYS A 163 -2.92 -1.62 -8.80
C CYS A 163 -1.55 -0.96 -8.59
N ILE A 164 -1.49 0.00 -7.66
CA ILE A 164 -0.29 0.77 -7.31
C ILE A 164 0.65 0.06 -6.31
N GLY A 165 0.33 -1.17 -5.91
CA GLY A 165 1.16 -1.93 -4.98
C GLY A 165 1.25 -1.35 -3.56
N CYS A 166 0.23 -0.62 -3.08
CA CYS A 166 0.28 0.03 -1.76
C CYS A 166 0.41 -0.94 -0.57
N GLY A 167 -0.06 -2.18 -0.73
CA GLY A 167 -0.03 -3.21 0.33
C GLY A 167 -1.24 -3.20 1.27
N ALA A 168 -2.19 -2.27 1.11
CA ALA A 168 -3.39 -2.20 1.95
C ALA A 168 -4.20 -3.50 1.94
N CYS A 169 -4.38 -4.12 0.77
CA CYS A 169 -5.08 -5.41 0.65
C CYS A 169 -4.45 -6.54 1.49
N VAL A 170 -3.12 -6.52 1.66
CA VAL A 170 -2.40 -7.49 2.49
C VAL A 170 -2.62 -7.16 3.97
N ALA A 171 -2.52 -5.88 4.34
CA ALA A 171 -2.72 -5.44 5.72
C ALA A 171 -4.17 -5.60 6.21
N ALA A 172 -5.15 -5.49 5.32
CA ALA A 172 -6.57 -5.75 5.60
C ALA A 172 -6.85 -7.24 5.80
N CYS A 173 -6.16 -8.10 5.05
CA CYS A 173 -6.43 -9.53 5.07
C CYS A 173 -5.98 -10.17 6.41
N PRO A 174 -6.85 -10.88 7.14
CA PRO A 174 -6.46 -11.57 8.37
C PRO A 174 -5.38 -12.64 8.15
N ASN A 175 -5.29 -13.20 6.95
CA ASN A 175 -4.24 -14.15 6.59
C ASN A 175 -2.96 -13.45 6.09
N GLY A 176 -2.96 -12.13 5.91
CA GLY A 176 -1.88 -11.41 5.25
C GLY A 176 -1.67 -11.90 3.81
N SER A 177 -2.75 -12.21 3.09
CA SER A 177 -2.67 -12.73 1.73
C SER A 177 -2.40 -11.61 0.71
N ALA A 178 -1.47 -11.84 -0.21
CA ALA A 178 -1.23 -10.97 -1.37
C ALA A 178 -1.98 -11.42 -2.63
N MET A 179 -3.02 -12.25 -2.49
CA MET A 179 -3.72 -12.82 -3.64
C MET A 179 -4.35 -11.76 -4.54
N LEU A 180 -4.95 -10.69 -3.99
CA LEU A 180 -5.55 -9.63 -4.80
C LEU A 180 -4.49 -8.90 -5.64
N PHE A 181 -3.37 -8.51 -5.02
CA PHE A 181 -2.23 -7.93 -5.74
C PHE A 181 -1.70 -8.87 -6.82
N THR A 182 -1.47 -10.13 -6.46
CA THR A 182 -0.93 -11.15 -7.37
C THR A 182 -1.87 -11.36 -8.57
N ALA A 183 -3.18 -11.48 -8.32
CA ALA A 183 -4.19 -11.64 -9.35
C ALA A 183 -4.26 -10.43 -10.28
N ALA A 184 -4.13 -9.20 -9.75
CA ALA A 184 -4.08 -7.99 -10.57
C ALA A 184 -2.86 -8.00 -11.52
N LYS A 185 -1.67 -8.34 -11.00
CA LYS A 185 -0.44 -8.45 -11.81
C LYS A 185 -0.40 -9.65 -12.75
N VAL A 186 -1.19 -10.70 -12.50
CA VAL A 186 -1.40 -11.76 -13.48
C VAL A 186 -2.34 -11.27 -14.59
N SER A 187 -3.47 -10.68 -14.20
CA SER A 187 -4.58 -10.34 -15.11
C SER A 187 -4.19 -9.24 -16.10
N HIS A 188 -3.48 -8.19 -15.66
CA HIS A 188 -3.14 -7.07 -16.55
C HIS A 188 -2.25 -7.47 -17.74
N LEU A 189 -1.53 -8.59 -17.64
CA LEU A 189 -0.74 -9.15 -18.75
C LEU A 189 -1.47 -10.29 -19.46
N ALA A 190 -2.15 -11.17 -18.72
CA ALA A 190 -2.79 -12.36 -19.29
C ALA A 190 -4.01 -12.02 -20.17
N LEU A 191 -4.65 -10.88 -19.94
CA LEU A 191 -5.76 -10.39 -20.77
C LEU A 191 -5.28 -9.89 -22.14
N LEU A 192 -4.03 -9.44 -22.24
CA LEU A 192 -3.45 -8.91 -23.47
C LEU A 192 -2.86 -10.04 -24.34
N PRO A 193 -2.99 -9.98 -25.68
CA PRO A 193 -2.44 -10.98 -26.59
C PRO A 193 -0.96 -11.30 -26.34
N GLN A 194 -0.16 -10.28 -26.01
CA GLN A 194 1.27 -10.38 -25.77
C GLN A 194 1.62 -11.20 -24.52
N GLY A 195 0.76 -11.20 -23.50
CA GLY A 195 1.00 -11.92 -22.26
C GLY A 195 0.24 -13.24 -22.13
N LYS A 196 -0.62 -13.59 -23.11
CA LYS A 196 -1.32 -14.88 -23.17
C LYS A 196 -0.38 -16.09 -23.20
N PRO A 197 0.74 -16.10 -23.96
CA PRO A 197 1.63 -17.26 -24.03
C PRO A 197 2.15 -17.71 -22.66
N GLU A 198 2.42 -16.77 -21.74
CA GLU A 198 2.90 -17.09 -20.40
C GLU A 198 1.79 -17.21 -19.36
N ALA A 199 0.51 -17.01 -19.67
CA ALA A 199 -0.55 -16.83 -18.67
C ALA A 199 -0.57 -17.92 -17.57
N ALA A 200 -0.60 -19.20 -17.95
CA ALA A 200 -0.62 -20.30 -16.98
C ALA A 200 0.68 -20.36 -16.15
N ARG A 201 1.84 -20.25 -16.80
CA ARG A 201 3.15 -20.28 -16.14
C ARG A 201 3.36 -19.07 -15.22
N ARG A 202 2.89 -17.89 -15.63
CA ARG A 202 2.90 -16.65 -14.84
C ARG A 202 2.10 -16.85 -13.56
N ALA A 203 0.86 -17.32 -13.67
CA ALA A 203 -0.01 -17.55 -12.52
C ALA A 203 0.65 -18.53 -11.52
N MET A 204 1.14 -19.68 -12.00
CA MET A 204 1.81 -20.66 -11.13
C MET A 204 3.04 -20.07 -10.43
N ARG A 205 3.97 -19.46 -11.17
CA ARG A 205 5.21 -18.90 -10.61
C ARG A 205 4.96 -17.79 -9.60
N MET A 206 4.02 -16.90 -9.88
CA MET A 206 3.73 -15.77 -9.00
C MET A 206 3.03 -16.21 -7.72
N VAL A 207 2.14 -17.20 -7.78
CA VAL A 207 1.52 -17.81 -6.59
C VAL A 207 2.56 -18.59 -5.78
N GLU A 208 3.38 -19.43 -6.41
CA GLU A 208 4.48 -20.13 -5.73
C GLU A 208 5.43 -19.15 -5.04
N LYS A 209 5.75 -18.02 -5.69
CA LYS A 209 6.61 -16.99 -5.11
C LYS A 209 5.93 -16.28 -3.93
N MET A 210 4.63 -15.99 -4.03
CA MET A 210 3.84 -15.43 -2.94
C MET A 210 3.91 -16.32 -1.70
N ASP A 211 3.73 -17.63 -1.87
CA ASP A 211 3.81 -18.60 -0.76
C ASP A 211 5.22 -18.64 -0.14
N GLN A 212 6.27 -18.66 -0.97
CA GLN A 212 7.67 -18.64 -0.51
C GLN A 212 8.03 -17.40 0.32
N LEU A 213 7.40 -16.26 0.02
CA LEU A 213 7.63 -15.00 0.72
C LEU A 213 6.86 -14.89 2.05
N GLY A 214 6.04 -15.90 2.36
CA GLY A 214 5.33 -15.99 3.65
C GLY A 214 4.03 -15.18 3.72
N PHE A 215 3.45 -14.82 2.57
CA PHE A 215 2.06 -14.36 2.52
C PHE A 215 1.12 -15.54 2.79
N GLY A 216 -0.04 -15.27 3.39
CA GLY A 216 -1.03 -16.32 3.64
C GLY A 216 -1.92 -16.65 2.44
N ASN A 217 -2.59 -17.78 2.54
CA ASN A 217 -3.53 -18.25 1.51
C ASN A 217 -4.82 -17.41 1.50
N CYS A 218 -5.42 -17.26 0.32
CA CYS A 218 -6.73 -16.66 0.19
C CYS A 218 -7.82 -17.60 0.71
N SER A 219 -8.66 -17.12 1.62
CA SER A 219 -9.84 -17.82 2.12
C SER A 219 -11.16 -17.20 1.64
N ASN A 220 -11.11 -16.27 0.67
CA ASN A 220 -12.25 -15.50 0.15
C ASN A 220 -13.03 -14.75 1.23
N ILE A 221 -12.32 -14.18 2.22
CA ILE A 221 -12.91 -13.34 3.27
C ILE A 221 -13.31 -11.93 2.78
N THR A 222 -12.81 -11.51 1.62
CA THR A 222 -13.17 -10.27 0.91
C THR A 222 -12.81 -8.93 1.58
N GLU A 223 -12.18 -8.92 2.76
CA GLU A 223 -11.68 -7.69 3.40
C GLU A 223 -10.82 -6.83 2.47
N CYS A 224 -9.95 -7.47 1.68
CA CYS A 224 -9.07 -6.81 0.72
C CYS A 224 -9.80 -6.06 -0.42
N GLN A 225 -11.10 -6.27 -0.60
CA GLN A 225 -11.95 -5.55 -1.56
C GLN A 225 -12.73 -4.40 -0.90
N ILE A 226 -12.94 -4.47 0.41
CA ILE A 226 -13.84 -3.56 1.15
C ILE A 226 -13.05 -2.42 1.79
N GLU A 227 -11.90 -2.75 2.38
CA GLU A 227 -10.99 -1.85 3.09
C GLU A 227 -9.96 -1.23 2.13
#